data_AF-A0A6S7KJY1-F1
#
_entry.id   AF-A0A6S7KJY1-F1
#
_cell.length_a   1.000
_cell.length_b   1.000
_cell.length_c   1.000
_cell.angle_alpha   90.00
_cell.angle_beta   90.00
_cell.angle_gamma   90.00
#
_symmetry.space_group_name_H-M   'P 1'
#
loop_
_entity.id
_entity.type
_entity.pdbx_description
1 polymer ?
#
loop_
_entity_poly.entity_id
_entity_poly.type
_entity_poly.pdbx_seq_one_letter_code
_entity_poly.pdbx_strand_id
1 'polypeptide(L)'
;MGDDEWKKRLNDSGYKNWLKVSLALIESKEALHDFSKNVIVAIHNDIKTRLGSGTCTATSACNTRKGGGITGKAPSCPSCAQWVIEIKKQSNGQLQWKNTDPTKWHNLPWEIAKCFMNAQGAKATAAANTGPDTTDLSGMLNILVNCKEITLKHLKDKKLPEHVRTVRNDLMHCATMSFSDAKMQGMVDQVIALLEDDKELKHLKVSKDKVKLIKSLKDSKFELKPNDEDVCIETALESHALAADSGEEINEDNESMMSKLRKLIKGNKDLEKKFDDKVNKIDEKLTNMKQEYDAEISRVDISVGELKGRIESLEKLASGQSFPSSDPTSSVLGHEIKSFYKNALQSCAQKKKLDLPKYNTNETKEKMFVSIVLFDGTEFKSKPKPSKKEAEQSAAEEALKFLGNEDVEVSNEKNDSPSTEHQVMDNKLTQQKDKNYKNLLQEKAQKKKIPNPIYNSEKKTDAGFLSEVMYGGRWFSPDTSPQSKKVDAEQKAAQFVLAILDRYLM
;
A
#
# COMPACT_ATOMS: atom_id res chain seq x y z
N MET A 1 18.35 -26.35 5.73
CA MET A 1 18.47 -26.76 7.15
C MET A 1 19.05 -28.16 7.22
N GLY A 2 20.36 -28.40 7.30
CA GLY A 2 20.95 -29.73 7.35
C GLY A 2 20.57 -30.51 8.61
N ASP A 3 20.19 -31.77 8.43
CA ASP A 3 19.59 -32.60 9.49
C ASP A 3 20.46 -32.73 10.75
N ASP A 4 21.78 -32.81 10.60
CA ASP A 4 22.67 -32.99 11.75
C ASP A 4 22.97 -31.67 12.49
N GLU A 5 22.90 -30.52 11.80
CA GLU A 5 22.99 -29.20 12.45
C GLU A 5 21.67 -28.88 13.19
N TRP A 6 20.52 -29.23 12.62
CA TRP A 6 19.22 -29.22 13.30
C TRP A 6 19.25 -30.09 14.56
N LYS A 7 19.64 -31.36 14.44
CA LYS A 7 19.73 -32.28 15.59
C LYS A 7 20.67 -31.74 16.67
N LYS A 8 21.79 -31.10 16.30
CA LYS A 8 22.71 -30.53 17.29
C LYS A 8 22.09 -29.35 18.04
N ARG A 9 21.46 -28.41 17.33
CA ARG A 9 20.83 -27.21 17.90
C ARG A 9 19.58 -27.54 18.71
N LEU A 10 18.72 -28.43 18.21
CA LEU A 10 17.54 -28.95 18.91
C LEU A 10 17.87 -29.89 20.08
N ASN A 11 19.13 -30.27 20.29
CA ASN A 11 19.59 -30.97 21.49
C ASN A 11 20.37 -30.09 22.48
N ASP A 12 20.62 -28.81 22.16
CA ASP A 12 21.21 -27.88 23.12
C ASP A 12 20.19 -27.51 24.21
N SER A 13 20.55 -27.71 25.47
CA SER A 13 19.66 -27.42 26.60
C SER A 13 19.38 -25.92 26.75
N GLY A 14 20.38 -25.08 26.47
CA GLY A 14 20.22 -23.63 26.55
C GLY A 14 19.31 -23.07 25.46
N TYR A 15 19.38 -23.63 24.25
CA TYR A 15 18.48 -23.32 23.14
C TYR A 15 17.04 -23.73 23.43
N LYS A 16 16.82 -24.96 23.96
CA LYS A 16 15.52 -25.40 24.46
C LYS A 16 14.95 -24.44 25.50
N ASN A 17 15.80 -23.94 26.39
CA ASN A 17 15.42 -23.00 27.44
C ASN A 17 15.02 -21.63 26.89
N TRP A 18 15.72 -21.11 25.89
CA TRP A 18 15.31 -19.89 25.18
C TRP A 18 13.93 -20.08 24.51
N LEU A 19 13.72 -21.20 23.80
CA LEU A 19 12.44 -21.53 23.16
C LEU A 19 11.28 -21.71 24.18
N LYS A 20 11.53 -22.28 25.36
CA LYS A 20 10.54 -22.34 26.45
C LYS A 20 10.08 -20.94 26.90
N VAL A 21 11.01 -19.99 27.04
CA VAL A 21 10.68 -18.60 27.38
C VAL A 21 9.90 -17.92 26.24
N SER A 22 10.30 -18.14 24.98
CA SER A 22 9.56 -17.66 23.80
C SER A 22 8.11 -18.13 23.81
N LEU A 23 7.88 -19.44 23.95
CA LEU A 23 6.55 -20.01 24.04
C LEU A 23 5.77 -19.46 25.24
N ALA A 24 6.38 -19.38 26.44
CA ALA A 24 5.70 -18.83 27.61
C ALA A 24 5.17 -17.41 27.39
N LEU A 25 5.95 -16.56 26.71
CA LEU A 25 5.54 -15.21 26.33
C LEU A 25 4.39 -15.21 25.31
N ILE A 26 4.44 -16.08 24.28
CA ILE A 26 3.36 -16.24 23.28
C ILE A 26 2.05 -16.66 23.96
N GLU A 27 2.10 -17.71 24.79
CA GLU A 27 0.92 -18.22 25.51
C GLU A 27 0.35 -17.17 26.48
N SER A 28 1.21 -16.35 27.11
CA SER A 28 0.78 -15.23 27.96
C SER A 28 0.08 -14.11 27.19
N LYS A 29 0.46 -13.85 25.94
CA LYS A 29 -0.21 -12.86 25.09
C LYS A 29 -1.68 -13.22 24.94
N GLU A 30 -1.98 -14.46 24.54
CA GLU A 30 -3.35 -14.94 24.37
C GLU A 30 -4.15 -14.95 25.69
N ALA A 31 -3.51 -15.33 26.80
CA ALA A 31 -4.13 -15.28 28.12
C ALA A 31 -4.59 -13.87 28.53
N LEU A 32 -3.88 -12.83 28.08
CA LEU A 32 -4.16 -11.43 28.38
C LEU A 32 -5.23 -10.79 27.47
N HIS A 33 -5.58 -11.39 26.33
CA HIS A 33 -6.48 -10.78 25.34
C HIS A 33 -7.84 -10.38 25.93
N ASP A 34 -8.58 -11.34 26.49
CA ASP A 34 -9.94 -11.09 27.02
C ASP A 34 -9.91 -10.20 28.27
N PHE A 35 -8.90 -10.36 29.13
CA PHE A 35 -8.72 -9.52 30.30
C PHE A 35 -8.54 -8.04 29.92
N SER A 36 -7.55 -7.74 29.09
CA SER A 36 -7.28 -6.37 28.64
C SER A 36 -8.47 -5.78 27.87
N LYS A 37 -9.15 -6.59 27.05
CA LYS A 37 -10.38 -6.20 26.35
C LYS A 37 -11.47 -5.79 27.33
N ASN A 38 -11.75 -6.61 28.34
CA ASN A 38 -12.82 -6.35 29.31
C ASN A 38 -12.54 -5.09 30.13
N VAL A 39 -11.30 -4.90 30.61
CA VAL A 39 -10.94 -3.68 31.37
C VAL A 39 -11.01 -2.42 30.51
N ILE A 40 -10.50 -2.45 29.27
CA ILE A 40 -10.59 -1.31 28.34
C ILE A 40 -12.05 -0.98 27.98
N VAL A 41 -12.90 -1.99 27.77
CA VAL A 41 -14.34 -1.80 27.53
C VAL A 41 -15.04 -1.20 28.76
N ALA A 42 -14.69 -1.64 29.97
CA ALA A 42 -15.24 -1.07 31.21
C ALA A 42 -14.86 0.42 31.37
N ILE A 43 -13.57 0.76 31.19
CA ILE A 43 -13.07 2.14 31.20
C ILE A 43 -13.80 2.99 30.15
N HIS A 44 -13.91 2.49 28.93
CA HIS A 44 -14.59 3.20 27.83
C HIS A 44 -16.05 3.50 28.17
N ASN A 45 -16.78 2.52 28.69
CA ASN A 45 -18.18 2.67 29.07
C ASN A 45 -18.36 3.64 30.25
N ASP A 46 -17.48 3.62 31.25
CA ASP A 46 -17.49 4.61 32.34
C ASP A 46 -17.29 6.03 31.81
N ILE A 47 -16.25 6.26 30.99
CA ILE A 47 -15.99 7.58 30.41
C ILE A 47 -17.17 8.03 29.53
N LYS A 48 -17.72 7.13 28.70
CA LYS A 48 -18.88 7.40 27.85
C LYS A 48 -20.13 7.73 28.66
N THR A 49 -20.35 7.08 29.80
CA THR A 49 -21.46 7.38 30.72
C THR A 49 -21.31 8.77 31.33
N ARG A 50 -20.09 9.18 31.69
CA ARG A 50 -19.81 10.48 32.31
C ARG A 50 -19.75 11.65 31.33
N LEU A 51 -19.40 11.42 30.07
CA LEU A 51 -19.34 12.44 29.01
C LEU A 51 -20.61 12.51 28.14
N GLY A 52 -21.45 11.47 28.16
CA GLY A 52 -22.69 11.41 27.40
C GLY A 52 -22.49 11.26 25.89
N SER A 53 -23.46 11.75 25.11
CA SER A 53 -23.40 11.76 23.65
C SER A 53 -22.56 12.91 23.11
N GLY A 54 -21.52 12.59 22.34
CA GLY A 54 -20.71 13.57 21.63
C GLY A 54 -20.08 12.95 20.38
N THR A 55 -19.48 13.79 19.54
CA THR A 55 -18.65 13.37 18.41
C THR A 55 -17.46 14.32 18.25
N CYS A 56 -16.35 13.80 17.74
CA CYS A 56 -15.24 14.64 17.31
C CYS A 56 -15.66 15.45 16.08
N THR A 57 -15.35 16.75 16.06
CA THR A 57 -15.57 17.63 14.91
C THR A 57 -14.68 17.34 13.69
N ALA A 58 -13.81 16.32 13.76
CA ALA A 58 -12.86 15.91 12.71
C ALA A 58 -11.96 17.05 12.16
N THR A 59 -11.76 18.12 12.94
CA THR A 59 -10.96 19.27 12.53
C THR A 59 -9.46 18.99 12.65
N SER A 60 -8.63 19.83 12.03
CA SER A 60 -7.16 19.79 12.15
C SER A 60 -6.66 19.82 13.60
N ALA A 61 -7.42 20.41 14.52
CA ALA A 61 -7.16 20.44 15.96
C ALA A 61 -7.27 19.07 16.66
N CYS A 62 -7.87 18.07 16.02
CA CYS A 62 -7.93 16.69 16.51
C CYS A 62 -7.02 15.72 15.75
N ASN A 63 -6.20 16.21 14.81
CA ASN A 63 -5.21 15.38 14.15
C ASN A 63 -4.01 15.17 15.09
N THR A 64 -3.98 14.03 15.79
CA THR A 64 -2.95 13.68 16.77
C THR A 64 -1.55 13.52 16.19
N ARG A 65 -1.46 13.25 14.88
CA ARG A 65 -0.21 13.17 14.11
C ARG A 65 0.35 14.56 13.77
N LYS A 66 -0.43 15.64 13.87
CA LYS A 66 0.02 17.02 13.66
C LYS A 66 0.50 17.68 14.95
N GLY A 67 1.81 17.83 15.05
CA GLY A 67 2.53 18.42 16.18
C GLY A 67 3.81 17.64 16.43
N GLY A 68 4.93 18.35 16.64
CA GLY A 68 6.24 17.73 16.86
C GLY A 68 6.31 16.89 18.13
N GLY A 69 7.38 16.10 18.25
CA GLY A 69 7.62 15.20 19.38
C GLY A 69 7.14 13.77 19.13
N ILE A 70 7.65 12.81 19.92
CA ILE A 70 7.45 11.37 19.73
C ILE A 70 5.96 11.00 19.89
N THR A 71 5.33 11.49 20.96
CA THR A 71 3.97 11.10 21.37
C THR A 71 2.82 11.79 20.62
N GLY A 72 3.12 12.88 19.90
CA GLY A 72 2.14 13.70 19.18
C GLY A 72 1.30 14.61 20.07
N LYS A 73 0.38 15.34 19.44
CA LYS A 73 -0.44 16.36 20.09
C LYS A 73 -1.76 15.79 20.57
N ALA A 74 -2.14 16.10 21.81
CA ALA A 74 -3.48 15.77 22.31
C ALA A 74 -4.56 16.54 21.53
N PRO A 75 -5.67 15.90 21.13
CA PRO A 75 -6.73 16.52 20.35
C PRO A 75 -7.53 17.53 21.18
N SER A 76 -7.97 18.63 20.56
CA SER A 76 -8.48 19.80 21.31
C SER A 76 -9.83 20.38 20.85
N CYS A 77 -10.65 19.66 20.07
CA CYS A 77 -12.05 20.07 19.90
C CYS A 77 -12.84 19.87 21.21
N PRO A 78 -13.99 20.53 21.43
CA PRO A 78 -14.70 20.49 22.72
C PRO A 78 -14.99 19.07 23.23
N SER A 79 -15.41 18.17 22.34
CA SER A 79 -15.65 16.76 22.69
C SER A 79 -14.35 16.02 23.01
N CYS A 80 -13.34 16.09 22.14
CA CYS A 80 -12.07 15.39 22.37
C CYS A 80 -11.30 15.91 23.58
N ALA A 81 -11.41 17.19 23.92
CA ALA A 81 -10.77 17.76 25.12
C ALA A 81 -11.28 17.09 26.41
N GLN A 82 -12.58 16.80 26.49
CA GLN A 82 -13.15 16.06 27.62
C GLN A 82 -12.64 14.61 27.67
N TRP A 83 -12.61 13.91 26.54
CA TRP A 83 -11.99 12.58 26.48
C TRP A 83 -10.51 12.59 26.87
N VAL A 84 -9.72 13.60 26.46
CA VAL A 84 -8.32 13.74 26.88
C VAL A 84 -8.18 13.88 28.40
N ILE A 85 -9.06 14.64 29.05
CA ILE A 85 -9.09 14.77 30.52
C ILE A 85 -9.35 13.39 31.17
N GLU A 86 -10.31 12.64 30.64
CA GLU A 86 -10.70 11.35 31.20
C GLU A 86 -9.67 10.24 30.95
N ILE A 87 -9.11 10.14 29.74
CA ILE A 87 -8.05 9.18 29.42
C ILE A 87 -6.80 9.45 30.26
N LYS A 88 -6.46 10.73 30.52
CA LYS A 88 -5.35 11.10 31.42
C LYS A 88 -5.54 10.62 32.85
N LYS A 89 -6.76 10.62 33.40
CA LYS A 89 -7.05 10.10 34.76
C LYS A 89 -6.74 8.61 34.88
N GLN A 90 -6.81 7.87 33.77
CA GLN A 90 -6.56 6.44 33.67
C GLN A 90 -5.11 6.09 33.31
N SER A 91 -4.21 7.07 33.23
CA SER A 91 -2.80 6.84 32.88
C SER A 91 -1.87 6.82 34.10
N ASN A 92 -0.92 5.90 34.10
CA ASN A 92 0.27 5.91 34.96
C ASN A 92 1.53 6.49 34.24
N GLY A 93 1.44 6.76 32.93
CA GLY A 93 2.59 7.10 32.10
C GLY A 93 2.30 8.10 30.99
N GLN A 94 3.23 8.21 30.04
CA GLN A 94 3.12 9.14 28.92
C GLN A 94 2.25 8.56 27.80
N LEU A 95 1.12 9.21 27.52
CA LEU A 95 0.15 8.78 26.52
C LEU A 95 0.61 9.05 25.09
N GLN A 96 0.40 8.06 24.21
CA GLN A 96 0.80 8.09 22.80
C GLN A 96 -0.36 8.51 21.89
N TRP A 97 -0.58 9.82 21.77
CA TRP A 97 -1.69 10.36 20.98
C TRP A 97 -1.58 10.01 19.48
N LYS A 98 -0.38 9.91 18.90
CA LYS A 98 -0.21 9.54 17.48
C LYS A 98 -0.83 8.19 17.09
N ASN A 99 -0.90 7.26 18.03
CA ASN A 99 -1.39 5.90 17.80
C ASN A 99 -2.91 5.86 17.54
N THR A 100 -3.65 6.84 18.07
CA THR A 100 -5.10 6.79 18.17
C THR A 100 -5.82 7.75 17.21
N ASP A 101 -7.04 7.39 16.83
CA ASP A 101 -7.97 8.21 16.06
C ASP A 101 -9.11 8.75 16.97
N PRO A 102 -9.06 10.03 17.38
CA PRO A 102 -10.06 10.62 18.27
C PRO A 102 -11.47 10.69 17.69
N THR A 103 -11.65 10.50 16.37
CA THR A 103 -12.98 10.44 15.76
C THR A 103 -13.74 9.17 16.17
N LYS A 104 -13.00 8.12 16.54
CA LYS A 104 -13.54 6.79 16.88
C LYS A 104 -13.72 6.56 18.38
N TRP A 105 -13.19 7.43 19.25
CA TRP A 105 -13.22 7.28 20.71
C TRP A 105 -14.60 7.01 21.31
N HIS A 106 -15.70 7.55 20.76
CA HIS A 106 -17.04 7.29 21.31
C HIS A 106 -17.58 5.88 21.03
N ASN A 107 -17.00 5.17 20.05
CA ASN A 107 -17.55 3.94 19.49
C ASN A 107 -16.59 2.75 19.58
N LEU A 108 -15.27 2.98 19.57
CA LEU A 108 -14.25 1.94 19.61
C LEU A 108 -13.40 2.06 20.90
N PRO A 109 -13.64 1.20 21.92
CA PRO A 109 -12.86 1.18 23.16
C PRO A 109 -11.35 1.04 22.92
N TRP A 110 -10.96 0.22 21.93
CA TRP A 110 -9.56 -0.08 21.68
C TRP A 110 -8.77 1.10 21.07
N GLU A 111 -9.44 2.10 20.51
CA GLU A 111 -8.77 3.36 20.14
C GLU A 111 -8.27 4.12 21.37
N ILE A 112 -8.86 3.91 22.56
CA ILE A 112 -8.33 4.42 23.82
C ILE A 112 -7.16 3.54 24.31
N ALA A 113 -7.24 2.22 24.14
CA ALA A 113 -6.13 1.30 24.46
C ALA A 113 -4.83 1.70 23.77
N LYS A 114 -4.91 2.11 22.49
CA LYS A 114 -3.79 2.62 21.70
C LYS A 114 -3.02 3.78 22.36
N CYS A 115 -3.67 4.59 23.19
CA CYS A 115 -3.03 5.68 23.94
C CYS A 115 -2.05 5.17 25.01
N PHE A 116 -2.23 3.95 25.53
CA PHE A 116 -1.39 3.34 26.57
C PHE A 116 -0.27 2.45 26.00
N MET A 117 -0.29 2.17 24.69
CA MET A 117 0.77 1.40 24.01
C MET A 117 2.07 2.21 23.89
N ASN A 118 3.15 1.57 23.41
CA ASN A 118 4.36 2.26 22.94
C ASN A 118 4.09 3.13 21.70
N ALA A 119 4.98 4.08 21.42
CA ALA A 119 4.89 4.90 20.20
C ALA A 119 4.98 4.03 18.94
N GLN A 120 4.05 4.19 18.00
CA GLN A 120 4.06 3.48 16.73
C GLN A 120 4.95 4.19 15.69
N GLY A 121 5.67 3.39 14.90
CA GLY A 121 6.50 3.86 13.78
C GLY A 121 5.70 4.53 12.65
N ALA A 122 6.39 5.25 11.78
CA ALA A 122 5.76 6.09 10.76
C ALA A 122 4.89 5.30 9.75
N LYS A 123 5.23 4.03 9.49
CA LYS A 123 4.49 3.16 8.56
C LYS A 123 3.40 2.30 9.22
N ALA A 124 3.04 2.57 10.48
CA ALA A 124 2.00 1.81 11.18
C ALA A 124 0.67 1.82 10.39
N THR A 125 0.28 0.62 9.93
CA THR A 125 -0.86 0.44 9.03
C THR A 125 -2.18 0.69 9.74
N ALA A 126 -3.20 1.12 9.00
CA ALA A 126 -4.53 1.40 9.56
C ALA A 126 -5.23 0.16 10.17
N ALA A 127 -4.73 -1.05 9.89
CA ALA A 127 -5.24 -2.31 10.42
C ALA A 127 -4.57 -2.76 11.74
N ALA A 128 -3.38 -2.23 12.05
CA ALA A 128 -2.61 -2.64 13.22
C ALA A 128 -3.26 -2.19 14.54
N ASN A 129 -3.12 -3.02 15.59
CA ASN A 129 -3.58 -2.71 16.95
C ASN A 129 -5.06 -2.30 17.03
N THR A 130 -5.93 -2.86 16.19
CA THR A 130 -7.37 -2.54 16.12
C THR A 130 -8.21 -3.28 17.18
N GLY A 131 -7.68 -4.38 17.71
CA GLY A 131 -8.23 -5.16 18.82
C GLY A 131 -7.11 -5.86 19.60
N PRO A 132 -7.42 -6.60 20.68
CA PRO A 132 -6.42 -7.32 21.49
C PRO A 132 -5.67 -8.39 20.67
N ASP A 133 -6.37 -9.03 19.75
CA ASP A 133 -5.89 -10.03 18.79
C ASP A 133 -4.85 -9.46 17.81
N THR A 134 -5.09 -8.25 17.29
CA THR A 134 -4.18 -7.54 16.37
C THR A 134 -3.18 -6.63 17.09
N THR A 135 -3.12 -6.68 18.42
CA THR A 135 -2.11 -6.01 19.24
C THR A 135 -0.96 -6.99 19.51
N ASP A 136 0.29 -6.54 19.45
CA ASP A 136 1.44 -7.39 19.76
C ASP A 136 1.68 -7.52 21.28
N LEU A 137 2.60 -8.39 21.70
CA LEU A 137 2.90 -8.54 23.12
C LEU A 137 3.50 -7.26 23.73
N SER A 138 4.27 -6.47 22.96
CA SER A 138 4.80 -5.18 23.45
C SER A 138 3.67 -4.19 23.72
N GLY A 139 2.73 -4.01 22.78
CA GLY A 139 1.56 -3.18 22.96
C GLY A 139 0.70 -3.64 24.14
N MET A 140 0.49 -4.95 24.29
CA MET A 140 -0.27 -5.53 25.40
C MET A 140 0.38 -5.26 26.76
N LEU A 141 1.69 -5.51 26.91
CA LEU A 141 2.40 -5.23 28.16
C LEU A 141 2.44 -3.74 28.48
N ASN A 142 2.57 -2.86 27.49
CA ASN A 142 2.51 -1.41 27.70
C ASN A 142 1.11 -0.96 28.15
N ILE A 143 0.01 -1.58 27.69
CA ILE A 143 -1.33 -1.34 28.25
C ILE A 143 -1.37 -1.69 29.74
N LEU A 144 -0.84 -2.84 30.16
CA LEU A 144 -0.84 -3.25 31.58
C LEU A 144 -0.04 -2.29 32.48
N VAL A 145 1.10 -1.79 32.00
CA VAL A 145 1.96 -0.82 32.72
C VAL A 145 1.32 0.56 32.78
N ASN A 146 0.84 1.07 31.65
CA ASN A 146 0.41 2.47 31.53
C ASN A 146 -1.07 2.69 31.92
N CYS A 147 -1.91 1.65 31.96
CA CYS A 147 -3.31 1.75 32.37
C CYS A 147 -3.49 1.60 33.89
N LYS A 148 -3.80 2.72 34.54
CA LYS A 148 -3.94 2.84 36.00
C LYS A 148 -4.98 1.90 36.61
N GLU A 149 -6.08 1.66 35.91
CA GLU A 149 -7.14 0.74 36.36
C GLU A 149 -6.58 -0.68 36.55
N ILE A 150 -5.82 -1.17 35.56
CA ILE A 150 -5.16 -2.48 35.58
C ILE A 150 -4.14 -2.54 36.71
N THR A 151 -3.19 -1.59 36.75
CA THR A 151 -2.09 -1.59 37.72
C THR A 151 -2.56 -1.39 39.17
N LEU A 152 -3.73 -0.77 39.43
CA LEU A 152 -4.19 -0.47 40.80
C LEU A 152 -5.32 -1.36 41.33
N LYS A 153 -6.20 -1.91 40.48
CA LYS A 153 -7.39 -2.66 40.93
C LYS A 153 -7.36 -4.17 40.67
N HIS A 154 -6.45 -4.60 39.81
CA HIS A 154 -6.34 -5.99 39.37
C HIS A 154 -5.09 -6.67 39.94
N LEU A 155 -3.91 -6.07 39.72
CA LEU A 155 -2.64 -6.61 40.19
C LEU A 155 -2.36 -6.23 41.66
N LYS A 156 -1.88 -7.20 42.45
CA LYS A 156 -1.33 -7.00 43.79
C LYS A 156 0.12 -6.56 43.71
N ASP A 157 0.94 -7.27 42.93
CA ASP A 157 2.29 -6.82 42.58
C ASP A 157 2.24 -6.02 41.27
N LYS A 158 2.27 -4.70 41.48
CA LYS A 158 2.20 -3.68 40.45
C LYS A 158 3.37 -3.70 39.47
N LYS A 159 4.47 -4.41 39.79
CA LYS A 159 5.68 -4.48 38.95
C LYS A 159 5.72 -5.71 38.04
N LEU A 160 4.80 -6.66 38.18
CA LEU A 160 4.77 -7.86 37.32
C LEU A 160 4.72 -7.55 35.81
N PRO A 161 3.97 -6.53 35.32
CA PRO A 161 4.02 -6.14 33.91
C PRO A 161 5.40 -5.68 33.45
N GLU A 162 6.12 -4.89 34.25
CA GLU A 162 7.49 -4.44 33.97
C GLU A 162 8.51 -5.58 34.06
N HIS A 163 8.31 -6.53 34.99
CA HIS A 163 9.11 -7.76 35.07
C HIS A 163 8.95 -8.58 33.79
N VAL A 164 7.72 -8.88 33.34
CA VAL A 164 7.48 -9.61 32.09
C VAL A 164 7.93 -8.84 30.85
N ARG A 165 7.85 -7.50 30.85
CA ARG A 165 8.47 -6.67 29.80
C ARG A 165 9.99 -6.80 29.78
N THR A 166 10.63 -6.94 30.94
CA THR A 166 12.07 -7.24 31.04
C THR A 166 12.37 -8.65 30.50
N VAL A 167 11.58 -9.67 30.87
CA VAL A 167 11.69 -11.04 30.32
C VAL A 167 11.64 -11.04 28.78
N ARG A 168 10.68 -10.29 28.20
CA ARG A 168 10.56 -10.11 26.75
C ARG A 168 11.80 -9.44 26.16
N ASN A 169 12.30 -8.36 26.75
CA ASN A 169 13.49 -7.68 26.23
C ASN A 169 14.76 -8.55 26.32
N ASP A 170 14.97 -9.23 27.45
CA ASP A 170 16.05 -10.20 27.63
C ASP A 170 16.02 -11.33 26.59
N LEU A 171 14.82 -11.80 26.22
CA LEU A 171 14.62 -12.78 25.15
C LEU A 171 15.03 -12.21 23.79
N MET A 172 14.50 -11.04 23.41
CA MET A 172 14.72 -10.43 22.10
C MET A 172 16.19 -10.04 21.85
N HIS A 173 16.92 -9.67 22.91
CA HIS A 173 18.32 -9.26 22.84
C HIS A 173 19.33 -10.40 23.15
N CYS A 174 18.84 -11.63 23.35
CA CYS A 174 19.70 -12.80 23.56
C CYS A 174 20.32 -13.27 22.23
N ALA A 175 21.44 -12.66 21.83
CA ALA A 175 22.15 -12.98 20.57
C ALA A 175 22.64 -14.45 20.48
N THR A 176 22.84 -15.11 21.63
CA THR A 176 23.18 -16.54 21.71
C THR A 176 21.97 -17.46 21.61
N MET A 177 20.74 -16.92 21.65
CA MET A 177 19.47 -17.66 21.72
C MET A 177 19.49 -18.77 22.78
N SER A 178 20.13 -18.54 23.93
CA SER A 178 20.46 -19.60 24.89
C SER A 178 20.42 -19.10 26.34
N PHE A 179 19.75 -19.84 27.22
CA PHE A 179 19.63 -19.54 28.65
C PHE A 179 19.95 -20.74 29.54
N SER A 180 20.60 -20.49 30.69
CA SER A 180 20.73 -21.50 31.74
C SER A 180 19.36 -21.88 32.31
N ASP A 181 19.25 -23.10 32.85
CA ASP A 181 18.00 -23.57 33.46
C ASP A 181 17.49 -22.58 34.51
N ALA A 182 18.35 -22.12 35.42
CA ALA A 182 17.99 -21.15 36.45
C ALA A 182 17.45 -19.83 35.89
N LYS A 183 18.01 -19.31 34.77
CA LYS A 183 17.51 -18.09 34.13
C LYS A 183 16.15 -18.34 33.48
N MET A 184 15.98 -19.45 32.75
CA MET A 184 14.70 -19.83 32.14
C MET A 184 13.60 -20.00 33.20
N GLN A 185 13.89 -20.73 34.28
CA GLN A 185 12.95 -20.97 35.38
C GLN A 185 12.47 -19.63 35.97
N GLY A 186 13.38 -18.72 36.30
CA GLY A 186 13.04 -17.40 36.83
C GLY A 186 12.29 -16.49 35.84
N MET A 187 12.59 -16.59 34.54
CA MET A 187 11.87 -15.87 33.48
C MET A 187 10.43 -16.39 33.33
N VAL A 188 10.24 -17.70 33.28
CA VAL A 188 8.91 -18.33 33.17
C VAL A 188 8.09 -18.10 34.44
N ASP A 189 8.70 -18.08 35.63
CA ASP A 189 8.01 -17.76 36.88
C ASP A 189 7.45 -16.32 36.93
N GLN A 190 8.15 -15.34 36.35
CA GLN A 190 7.61 -13.98 36.23
C GLN A 190 6.37 -13.93 35.32
N VAL A 191 6.35 -14.71 34.23
CA VAL A 191 5.21 -14.83 33.32
C VAL A 191 4.02 -15.50 34.02
N ILE A 192 4.25 -16.60 34.73
CA ILE A 192 3.22 -17.29 35.52
C ILE A 192 2.66 -16.35 36.59
N ALA A 193 3.53 -15.66 37.33
CA ALA A 193 3.12 -14.73 38.39
C ALA A 193 2.18 -13.64 37.87
N LEU A 194 2.48 -13.00 36.72
CA LEU A 194 1.60 -12.01 36.11
C LEU A 194 0.19 -12.56 35.82
N LEU A 195 0.09 -13.80 35.33
CA LEU A 195 -1.20 -14.42 34.97
C LEU A 195 -2.00 -14.92 36.18
N GLU A 196 -1.34 -15.22 37.31
CA GLU A 196 -1.98 -15.75 38.52
C GLU A 196 -2.25 -14.69 39.61
N ASP A 197 -1.67 -13.49 39.50
CA ASP A 197 -1.78 -12.43 40.52
C ASP A 197 -3.17 -11.76 40.56
N ASP A 198 -3.71 -11.36 39.39
CA ASP A 198 -5.05 -10.75 39.32
C ASP A 198 -6.17 -11.77 39.59
N LYS A 199 -7.18 -11.29 40.33
CA LYS A 199 -8.33 -12.05 40.79
C LYS A 199 -9.27 -12.50 39.66
N GLU A 200 -9.32 -11.79 38.54
CA GLU A 200 -10.22 -12.07 37.41
C GLU A 200 -9.51 -12.87 36.32
N LEU A 201 -8.32 -12.41 35.90
CA LEU A 201 -7.42 -13.04 34.93
C LEU A 201 -7.14 -14.50 35.27
N LYS A 202 -6.73 -14.82 36.50
CA LYS A 202 -6.47 -16.21 36.94
C LYS A 202 -7.73 -17.10 36.93
N HIS A 203 -8.90 -16.50 36.81
CA HIS A 203 -10.18 -17.20 36.79
C HIS A 203 -10.76 -17.39 35.38
N LEU A 204 -10.31 -16.61 34.38
CA LEU A 204 -10.61 -16.82 32.97
C LEU A 204 -10.16 -18.20 32.49
N LYS A 205 -11.02 -18.88 31.72
CA LYS A 205 -10.78 -20.23 31.22
C LYS A 205 -9.53 -20.31 30.34
N VAL A 206 -9.38 -19.39 29.39
CA VAL A 206 -8.20 -19.27 28.53
C VAL A 206 -6.93 -19.11 29.36
N SER A 207 -6.91 -18.16 30.30
CA SER A 207 -5.75 -17.94 31.18
C SER A 207 -5.36 -19.20 31.97
N LYS A 208 -6.31 -19.92 32.58
CA LYS A 208 -6.02 -21.19 33.28
C LYS A 208 -5.38 -22.24 32.38
N ASP A 209 -5.91 -22.41 31.17
CA ASP A 209 -5.43 -23.42 30.24
C ASP A 209 -4.02 -23.06 29.72
N LYS A 210 -3.78 -21.77 29.47
CA LYS A 210 -2.47 -21.22 29.09
C LYS A 210 -1.44 -21.32 30.23
N VAL A 211 -1.80 -20.94 31.46
CA VAL A 211 -0.93 -21.11 32.65
C VAL A 211 -0.57 -22.58 32.88
N LYS A 212 -1.52 -23.51 32.67
CA LYS A 212 -1.24 -24.96 32.77
C LYS A 212 -0.23 -25.40 31.70
N LEU A 213 -0.34 -24.90 30.48
CA LEU A 213 0.63 -25.16 29.41
C LEU A 213 2.01 -24.59 29.75
N ILE A 214 2.09 -23.33 30.20
CA ILE A 214 3.34 -22.67 30.61
C ILE A 214 4.03 -23.44 31.75
N LYS A 215 3.28 -23.92 32.75
CA LYS A 215 3.81 -24.79 33.81
C LYS A 215 4.36 -26.12 33.27
N SER A 216 3.67 -26.74 32.31
CA SER A 216 4.17 -27.93 31.61
C SER A 216 5.46 -27.67 30.80
N LEU A 217 5.59 -26.49 30.17
CA LEU A 217 6.82 -26.07 29.48
C LEU A 217 7.99 -25.88 30.46
N LYS A 218 7.73 -25.27 31.62
CA LYS A 218 8.69 -25.09 32.71
C LYS A 218 9.28 -26.42 33.18
N ASP A 219 8.42 -27.39 33.48
CA ASP A 219 8.78 -28.64 34.15
C ASP A 219 9.25 -29.77 33.20
N SER A 220 8.97 -29.67 31.90
CA SER A 220 9.27 -30.75 30.94
C SER A 220 10.72 -30.81 30.45
N LYS A 221 11.20 -32.03 30.14
CA LYS A 221 12.26 -32.23 29.13
C LYS A 221 11.65 -32.01 27.74
N PHE A 222 11.43 -30.76 27.39
CA PHE A 222 10.74 -30.37 26.16
C PHE A 222 11.44 -30.96 24.91
N GLU A 223 10.68 -31.73 24.12
CA GLU A 223 11.09 -32.23 22.80
C GLU A 223 10.49 -31.32 21.74
N LEU A 224 11.33 -30.44 21.20
CA LEU A 224 10.99 -29.55 20.10
C LEU A 224 10.80 -30.33 18.81
N LYS A 225 9.71 -30.04 18.11
CA LYS A 225 9.54 -30.42 16.70
C LYS A 225 9.98 -29.24 15.82
N PRO A 226 10.44 -29.46 14.58
CA PRO A 226 10.88 -28.38 13.69
C PRO A 226 9.85 -27.25 13.52
N ASN A 227 8.55 -27.59 13.50
CA ASN A 227 7.46 -26.62 13.39
C ASN A 227 7.37 -25.68 14.61
N ASP A 228 7.70 -26.15 15.83
CA ASP A 228 7.63 -25.34 17.05
C ASP A 228 8.71 -24.24 17.03
N GLU A 229 9.86 -24.54 16.43
CA GLU A 229 10.96 -23.60 16.24
C GLU A 229 10.65 -22.57 15.15
N ASP A 230 10.15 -22.99 13.98
CA ASP A 230 9.77 -22.04 12.92
C ASP A 230 8.68 -21.05 13.44
N VAL A 231 7.69 -21.50 14.24
CA VAL A 231 6.70 -20.61 14.89
C VAL A 231 7.32 -19.65 15.91
N CYS A 232 8.26 -20.12 16.74
CA CYS A 232 8.96 -19.25 17.69
C CYS A 232 9.84 -18.21 17.00
N ILE A 233 10.52 -18.60 15.92
CA ILE A 233 11.37 -17.72 15.12
C ILE A 233 10.52 -16.72 14.35
N GLU A 234 9.43 -17.14 13.70
CA GLU A 234 8.49 -16.22 13.03
C GLU A 234 7.90 -15.22 14.02
N THR A 235 7.40 -15.67 15.18
CA THR A 235 6.82 -14.75 16.19
C THR A 235 7.85 -13.77 16.77
N ALA A 236 9.10 -14.21 16.94
CA ALA A 236 10.19 -13.33 17.35
C ALA A 236 10.59 -12.33 16.25
N LEU A 237 10.62 -12.75 14.98
CA LEU A 237 10.92 -11.91 13.84
C LEU A 237 9.79 -10.90 13.55
N GLU A 238 8.52 -11.29 13.65
CA GLU A 238 7.36 -10.38 13.55
C GLU A 238 7.41 -9.30 14.65
N SER A 239 7.77 -9.69 15.87
CA SER A 239 7.96 -8.78 17.01
C SER A 239 9.15 -7.82 16.84
N HIS A 240 10.14 -8.17 16.01
CA HIS A 240 11.27 -7.31 15.63
C HIS A 240 10.98 -6.43 14.40
N ALA A 241 10.25 -6.95 13.41
CA ALA A 241 9.89 -6.22 12.18
C ALA A 241 9.04 -4.98 12.46
N LEU A 242 8.25 -4.98 13.55
CA LEU A 242 7.50 -3.82 14.03
C LEU A 242 8.36 -2.81 14.82
N ALA A 243 9.54 -3.20 15.30
CA ALA A 243 10.45 -2.35 16.05
C ALA A 243 11.48 -1.64 15.15
N ALA A 244 11.85 -2.24 14.02
CA ALA A 244 12.80 -1.69 13.05
C ALA A 244 12.30 -0.46 12.26
N ASP A 245 11.07 -0.01 12.49
CA ASP A 245 10.47 1.19 11.87
C ASP A 245 10.47 2.42 12.82
N SER A 246 11.37 2.42 13.81
CA SER A 246 11.53 3.47 14.84
C SER A 246 12.01 4.83 14.30
N GLY A 247 12.42 4.91 13.04
CA GLY A 247 12.70 6.17 12.36
C GLY A 247 14.04 6.82 12.70
N GLU A 248 15.04 6.04 13.11
CA GLU A 248 16.43 6.47 12.98
C GLU A 248 16.83 6.45 11.49
N GLU A 249 17.53 7.50 11.05
CA GLU A 249 18.17 7.51 9.73
C GLU A 249 19.18 6.35 9.64
N ILE A 250 19.30 5.76 8.45
CA ILE A 250 20.21 4.63 8.21
C ILE A 250 21.65 5.15 8.34
N ASN A 251 22.26 4.98 9.51
CA ASN A 251 23.66 5.32 9.74
C ASN A 251 24.60 4.20 9.26
N GLU A 252 25.90 4.50 9.16
CA GLU A 252 26.93 3.56 8.71
C GLU A 252 27.06 2.32 9.64
N ASP A 253 26.64 2.40 10.91
CA ASP A 253 26.61 1.24 11.81
C ASP A 253 25.54 0.20 11.44
N ASN A 254 24.40 0.63 10.89
CA ASN A 254 23.38 -0.29 10.38
C ASN A 254 23.84 -0.99 9.08
N GLU A 255 24.56 -0.30 8.20
CA GLU A 255 25.21 -0.95 7.05
C GLU A 255 26.33 -1.90 7.51
N SER A 256 27.09 -1.54 8.54
CA SER A 256 28.05 -2.42 9.23
C SER A 256 27.38 -3.65 9.85
N MET A 257 26.20 -3.51 10.46
CA MET A 257 25.43 -4.62 11.03
C MET A 257 24.83 -5.52 9.94
N MET A 258 24.28 -4.95 8.86
CA MET A 258 23.79 -5.71 7.70
C MET A 258 24.93 -6.40 6.93
N SER A 259 26.12 -5.80 6.90
CA SER A 259 27.35 -6.41 6.38
C SER A 259 27.82 -7.57 7.26
N LYS A 260 27.74 -7.44 8.59
CA LYS A 260 28.00 -8.54 9.54
C LYS A 260 26.96 -9.66 9.39
N LEU A 261 25.67 -9.34 9.22
CA LEU A 261 24.62 -10.33 8.94
C LEU A 261 24.85 -11.02 7.59
N ARG A 262 25.15 -10.29 6.51
CA ARG A 262 25.52 -10.87 5.21
C ARG A 262 26.75 -11.79 5.34
N LYS A 263 27.77 -11.42 6.11
CA LYS A 263 28.96 -12.28 6.38
C LYS A 263 28.62 -13.53 7.21
N LEU A 264 27.70 -13.44 8.18
CA LEU A 264 27.22 -14.59 8.94
C LEU A 264 26.40 -15.57 8.07
N ILE A 265 25.56 -15.04 7.17
CA ILE A 265 24.80 -15.85 6.21
C ILE A 265 25.76 -16.53 5.22
N LYS A 266 26.68 -15.77 4.60
CA LYS A 266 27.65 -16.25 3.60
C LYS A 266 28.78 -17.14 4.16
N GLY A 267 28.73 -17.44 5.45
CA GLY A 267 29.60 -18.42 6.14
C GLY A 267 28.85 -19.68 6.58
N ASN A 268 27.53 -19.72 6.44
CA ASN A 268 26.69 -20.85 6.83
C ASN A 268 25.92 -21.37 5.60
N LYS A 269 26.41 -22.50 5.06
CA LYS A 269 25.87 -23.20 3.86
C LYS A 269 24.37 -23.50 3.91
N ASP A 270 23.78 -23.42 5.09
CA ASP A 270 22.42 -23.81 5.36
C ASP A 270 21.46 -22.62 5.58
N LEU A 271 22.00 -21.48 5.99
CA LEU A 271 21.35 -20.17 5.81
C LEU A 271 21.44 -19.72 4.35
N GLU A 272 22.52 -20.03 3.64
CA GLU A 272 22.56 -20.02 2.17
C GLU A 272 21.42 -20.93 1.67
N LYS A 273 21.46 -22.26 1.76
CA LYS A 273 20.39 -23.09 1.18
C LYS A 273 18.93 -22.80 1.59
N LYS A 274 18.63 -22.41 2.84
CA LYS A 274 17.22 -22.15 3.30
C LYS A 274 16.73 -20.75 2.91
N PHE A 275 17.64 -19.78 2.69
CA PHE A 275 17.27 -18.43 2.26
C PHE A 275 17.76 -18.07 0.85
N ASP A 276 18.55 -18.88 0.16
CA ASP A 276 19.09 -18.64 -1.18
C ASP A 276 17.94 -18.34 -2.15
N ASP A 277 16.88 -19.14 -2.21
CA ASP A 277 15.74 -18.84 -3.09
C ASP A 277 15.00 -17.53 -2.73
N LYS A 278 15.19 -16.99 -1.52
CA LYS A 278 14.64 -15.68 -1.10
C LYS A 278 15.66 -14.56 -1.28
N VAL A 279 16.94 -14.80 -1.01
CA VAL A 279 18.07 -13.88 -1.12
C VAL A 279 18.47 -13.71 -2.57
N ASN A 280 18.62 -14.78 -3.35
CA ASN A 280 18.74 -14.74 -4.80
C ASN A 280 17.50 -14.12 -5.44
N LYS A 281 16.27 -14.35 -4.95
CA LYS A 281 15.07 -13.66 -5.49
C LYS A 281 14.97 -12.18 -5.06
N ILE A 282 15.62 -11.80 -3.96
CA ILE A 282 15.79 -10.40 -3.56
C ILE A 282 16.90 -9.76 -4.38
N ASP A 283 18.06 -10.39 -4.51
CA ASP A 283 19.24 -9.91 -5.25
C ASP A 283 18.99 -9.96 -6.78
N GLU A 284 18.18 -10.88 -7.31
CA GLU A 284 17.65 -10.91 -8.69
C GLU A 284 16.64 -9.78 -8.89
N LYS A 285 15.74 -9.53 -7.92
CA LYS A 285 14.91 -8.32 -7.96
C LYS A 285 15.74 -7.04 -7.87
N LEU A 286 16.81 -7.02 -7.08
CA LEU A 286 17.69 -5.87 -6.91
C LEU A 286 18.56 -5.65 -8.16
N THR A 287 18.93 -6.74 -8.84
CA THR A 287 19.67 -6.74 -10.11
C THR A 287 18.76 -6.34 -11.26
N ASN A 288 17.55 -6.88 -11.35
CA ASN A 288 16.56 -6.48 -12.35
C ASN A 288 16.13 -5.03 -12.14
N MET A 289 15.91 -4.58 -10.90
CA MET A 289 15.60 -3.18 -10.59
C MET A 289 16.78 -2.25 -10.87
N LYS A 290 18.02 -2.69 -10.64
CA LYS A 290 19.23 -1.96 -11.10
C LYS A 290 19.31 -1.92 -12.61
N GLN A 291 19.09 -3.03 -13.32
CA GLN A 291 19.14 -3.08 -14.78
C GLN A 291 18.02 -2.27 -15.44
N GLU A 292 16.82 -2.26 -14.86
CA GLU A 292 15.72 -1.38 -15.25
C GLU A 292 16.11 0.09 -15.01
N TYR A 293 16.71 0.41 -13.87
CA TYR A 293 17.17 1.77 -13.56
C TYR A 293 18.34 2.22 -14.46
N ASP A 294 19.32 1.36 -14.72
CA ASP A 294 20.45 1.61 -15.61
C ASP A 294 20.00 1.69 -17.08
N ALA A 295 18.98 0.93 -17.48
CA ALA A 295 18.34 1.04 -18.80
C ALA A 295 17.49 2.32 -18.91
N GLU A 296 16.81 2.74 -17.85
CA GLU A 296 16.08 4.01 -17.81
C GLU A 296 17.05 5.19 -17.87
N ILE A 297 18.17 5.15 -17.12
CA ILE A 297 19.30 6.09 -17.24
C ILE A 297 19.83 6.08 -18.66
N SER A 298 20.09 4.91 -19.26
CA SER A 298 20.59 4.82 -20.64
C SER A 298 19.63 5.43 -21.66
N ARG A 299 18.31 5.24 -21.50
CA ARG A 299 17.29 5.92 -22.34
C ARG A 299 17.27 7.43 -22.13
N VAL A 300 17.43 7.88 -20.88
CA VAL A 300 17.53 9.30 -20.55
C VAL A 300 18.80 9.90 -21.15
N ASP A 301 19.96 9.22 -21.06
CA ASP A 301 21.22 9.66 -21.65
C ASP A 301 21.16 9.71 -23.18
N ILE A 302 20.51 8.73 -23.84
CA ILE A 302 20.22 8.79 -25.28
C ILE A 302 19.34 10.01 -25.60
N SER A 303 18.25 10.21 -24.85
CA SER A 303 17.34 11.34 -25.05
C SER A 303 18.00 12.70 -24.80
N VAL A 304 18.87 12.78 -23.80
CA VAL A 304 19.69 13.97 -23.48
C VAL A 304 20.73 14.19 -24.58
N GLY A 305 21.34 13.13 -25.12
CA GLY A 305 22.25 13.19 -26.26
C GLY A 305 21.56 13.69 -27.54
N GLU A 306 20.36 13.19 -27.85
CA GLU A 306 19.53 13.66 -28.96
C GLU A 306 19.10 15.12 -28.78
N LEU A 307 18.62 15.49 -27.59
CA LEU A 307 18.27 16.87 -27.25
C LEU A 307 19.49 17.79 -27.34
N LYS A 308 20.65 17.36 -26.85
CA LYS A 308 21.91 18.11 -26.97
C LYS A 308 22.33 18.26 -28.43
N GLY A 309 22.25 17.22 -29.25
CA GLY A 309 22.53 17.31 -30.70
C GLY A 309 21.56 18.23 -31.44
N ARG A 310 20.28 18.27 -31.04
CA ARG A 310 19.29 19.24 -31.56
C ARG A 310 19.57 20.66 -31.08
N ILE A 311 20.00 20.85 -29.83
CA ILE A 311 20.45 22.13 -29.29
C ILE A 311 21.69 22.61 -30.05
N GLU A 312 22.74 21.80 -30.19
CA GLU A 312 23.96 22.15 -30.96
C GLU A 312 23.65 22.47 -32.44
N SER A 313 22.64 21.81 -33.02
CA SER A 313 22.17 22.10 -34.39
C SER A 313 21.42 23.44 -34.46
N LEU A 314 20.58 23.74 -33.48
CA LEU A 314 19.89 25.04 -33.35
C LEU A 314 20.86 26.18 -33.02
N GLU A 315 21.88 25.92 -32.20
CA GLU A 315 22.96 26.86 -31.88
C GLU A 315 23.79 27.16 -33.13
N LYS A 316 24.16 26.16 -33.94
CA LYS A 316 24.85 26.37 -35.23
C LYS A 316 24.01 27.17 -36.24
N LEU A 317 22.70 26.95 -36.27
CA LEU A 317 21.75 27.74 -37.06
C LEU A 317 21.64 29.18 -36.53
N ALA A 318 21.60 29.37 -35.21
CA ALA A 318 21.53 30.68 -34.56
C ALA A 318 22.85 31.47 -34.66
N SER A 319 24.01 30.78 -34.71
CA SER A 319 25.33 31.37 -34.91
C SER A 319 25.76 31.46 -36.38
N GLY A 320 24.87 31.12 -37.33
CA GLY A 320 25.04 31.38 -38.76
C GLY A 320 26.16 30.60 -39.47
N GLN A 321 26.58 29.44 -38.95
CA GLN A 321 27.62 28.64 -39.61
C GLN A 321 27.05 27.76 -40.74
N SER A 322 27.59 27.91 -41.94
CA SER A 322 27.25 27.11 -43.12
C SER A 322 27.96 25.75 -43.13
N PHE A 323 27.22 24.68 -43.42
CA PHE A 323 27.82 23.39 -43.77
C PHE A 323 28.17 23.32 -45.28
N PRO A 324 29.24 22.62 -45.67
CA PRO A 324 29.65 22.54 -47.07
C PRO A 324 28.66 21.73 -47.92
N SER A 325 28.47 22.17 -49.17
CA SER A 325 27.71 21.46 -50.19
C SER A 325 28.53 20.35 -50.85
N SER A 326 28.11 19.08 -50.75
CA SER A 326 28.22 18.09 -51.85
C SER A 326 27.53 16.74 -51.60
N ASP A 327 26.66 16.37 -52.55
CA ASP A 327 26.40 14.99 -53.05
C ASP A 327 25.58 13.94 -52.23
N PRO A 328 24.99 12.91 -52.89
CA PRO A 328 23.53 12.78 -52.80
C PRO A 328 23.01 11.37 -52.42
N THR A 329 22.42 11.25 -51.23
CA THR A 329 21.66 10.05 -50.80
C THR A 329 20.33 10.40 -50.08
N SER A 330 19.65 11.47 -50.52
CA SER A 330 18.36 11.91 -49.98
C SER A 330 17.15 11.13 -50.52
N SER A 331 17.13 9.80 -50.37
CA SER A 331 16.02 8.95 -50.86
C SER A 331 15.41 7.96 -49.84
N VAL A 332 15.96 7.84 -48.63
CA VAL A 332 15.50 6.85 -47.63
C VAL A 332 14.53 7.43 -46.58
N LEU A 333 14.75 8.66 -46.11
CA LEU A 333 13.92 9.28 -45.04
C LEU A 333 12.52 9.76 -45.49
N GLY A 334 12.20 9.70 -46.78
CA GLY A 334 10.92 10.16 -47.35
C GLY A 334 9.80 9.11 -47.42
N HIS A 335 10.08 7.84 -47.06
CA HIS A 335 9.14 6.73 -47.30
C HIS A 335 8.36 6.24 -46.07
N GLU A 336 8.90 6.32 -44.85
CA GLU A 336 8.28 5.68 -43.68
C GLU A 336 7.09 6.48 -43.09
N ILE A 337 7.03 7.80 -43.31
CA ILE A 337 5.95 8.66 -42.83
C ILE A 337 4.64 8.46 -43.62
N LYS A 338 4.70 7.91 -44.85
CA LYS A 338 3.54 7.82 -45.77
C LYS A 338 2.53 6.69 -45.46
N SER A 339 2.76 5.82 -44.49
CA SER A 339 1.90 4.64 -44.27
C SER A 339 0.73 4.82 -43.29
N PHE A 340 0.67 5.95 -42.57
CA PHE A 340 -0.15 6.07 -41.36
C PHE A 340 -1.51 6.79 -41.49
N TYR A 341 -1.79 7.55 -42.56
CA TYR A 341 -3.01 8.37 -42.64
C TYR A 341 -4.31 7.56 -42.70
N LYS A 342 -4.37 6.47 -43.47
CA LYS A 342 -5.54 5.56 -43.46
C LYS A 342 -5.78 4.96 -42.07
N ASN A 343 -4.71 4.55 -41.38
CA ASN A 343 -4.79 3.95 -40.05
C ASN A 343 -5.20 5.00 -39.00
N ALA A 344 -4.73 6.24 -39.13
CA ALA A 344 -5.13 7.36 -38.29
C ALA A 344 -6.60 7.75 -38.51
N LEU A 345 -7.06 7.83 -39.76
CA LEU A 345 -8.47 8.12 -40.07
C LEU A 345 -9.40 6.97 -39.65
N GLN A 346 -8.99 5.72 -39.85
CA GLN A 346 -9.74 4.56 -39.35
C GLN A 346 -9.81 4.53 -37.82
N SER A 347 -8.69 4.84 -37.14
CA SER A 347 -8.66 5.02 -35.68
C SER A 347 -9.53 6.21 -35.24
N CYS A 348 -9.64 7.26 -36.06
CA CYS A 348 -10.50 8.41 -35.81
C CYS A 348 -11.98 8.01 -35.90
N ALA A 349 -12.40 7.29 -36.96
CA ALA A 349 -13.76 6.74 -37.07
C ALA A 349 -14.09 5.86 -35.87
N GLN A 350 -13.22 4.89 -35.54
CA GLN A 350 -13.44 3.96 -34.44
C GLN A 350 -13.54 4.67 -33.07
N LYS A 351 -12.69 5.67 -32.81
CA LYS A 351 -12.76 6.48 -31.58
C LYS A 351 -14.01 7.37 -31.53
N LYS A 352 -14.42 7.95 -32.65
CA LYS A 352 -15.65 8.76 -32.78
C LYS A 352 -16.93 7.91 -32.96
N LYS A 353 -16.81 6.58 -33.01
CA LYS A 353 -17.89 5.61 -33.34
C LYS A 353 -18.61 5.87 -34.67
N LEU A 354 -17.89 6.45 -35.63
CA LEU A 354 -18.39 6.66 -36.99
C LEU A 354 -18.23 5.40 -37.83
N ASP A 355 -19.01 5.32 -38.91
CA ASP A 355 -18.83 4.33 -39.97
C ASP A 355 -17.36 4.31 -40.44
N LEU A 356 -16.80 3.11 -40.61
CA LEU A 356 -15.40 2.97 -41.06
C LEU A 356 -15.22 3.61 -42.44
N PRO A 357 -14.13 4.37 -42.67
CA PRO A 357 -13.92 5.10 -43.92
C PRO A 357 -13.97 4.17 -45.13
N LYS A 358 -14.93 4.42 -46.03
CA LYS A 358 -15.12 3.65 -47.26
C LYS A 358 -14.35 4.32 -48.39
N TYR A 359 -13.41 3.59 -48.99
CA TYR A 359 -12.58 4.10 -50.08
C TYR A 359 -13.09 3.55 -51.41
N ASN A 360 -13.33 4.44 -52.38
CA ASN A 360 -13.54 4.08 -53.78
C ASN A 360 -12.41 4.68 -54.62
N THR A 361 -11.70 3.86 -55.39
CA THR A 361 -10.52 4.29 -56.14
C THR A 361 -10.64 3.93 -57.61
N ASN A 362 -10.65 4.95 -58.45
CA ASN A 362 -10.79 4.85 -59.89
C ASN A 362 -9.46 5.16 -60.58
N GLU A 363 -9.17 4.47 -61.68
CA GLU A 363 -8.04 4.76 -62.55
C GLU A 363 -8.45 5.78 -63.62
N THR A 364 -7.60 6.77 -63.89
CA THR A 364 -7.81 7.77 -64.96
C THR A 364 -7.26 7.25 -66.28
N LYS A 365 -7.65 7.89 -67.39
CA LYS A 365 -7.17 7.53 -68.75
C LYS A 365 -5.63 7.63 -68.92
N GLU A 366 -4.94 8.25 -67.97
CA GLU A 366 -3.49 8.49 -67.94
C GLU A 366 -2.74 7.53 -66.99
N LYS A 367 -3.37 6.41 -66.59
CA LYS A 367 -2.80 5.41 -65.66
C LYS A 367 -2.41 5.97 -64.27
N MET A 368 -3.17 6.95 -63.78
CA MET A 368 -3.07 7.43 -62.40
C MET A 368 -4.33 7.08 -61.61
N PHE A 369 -4.19 6.91 -60.30
CA PHE A 369 -5.28 6.55 -59.40
C PHE A 369 -5.79 7.78 -58.64
N VAL A 370 -7.12 7.90 -58.56
CA VAL A 370 -7.80 8.91 -57.72
C VAL A 370 -8.73 8.17 -56.77
N SER A 371 -8.56 8.40 -55.47
CA SER A 371 -9.39 7.80 -54.44
C SER A 371 -10.32 8.83 -53.82
N ILE A 372 -11.54 8.43 -53.53
CA ILE A 372 -12.50 9.16 -52.72
C ILE A 372 -12.66 8.37 -51.43
N VAL A 373 -12.58 9.03 -50.27
CA VAL A 373 -12.94 8.47 -48.97
C VAL A 373 -14.21 9.12 -48.47
N LEU A 374 -15.23 8.31 -48.19
CA LEU A 374 -16.42 8.72 -47.46
C LEU A 374 -16.12 8.56 -45.96
N PHE A 375 -16.13 9.67 -45.23
CA PHE A 375 -15.92 9.72 -43.78
C PHE A 375 -16.86 10.76 -43.17
N ASP A 376 -17.60 10.36 -42.13
CA ASP A 376 -18.58 11.23 -41.44
C ASP A 376 -19.61 11.86 -42.41
N GLY A 377 -20.13 11.05 -43.35
CA GLY A 377 -21.06 11.49 -44.40
C GLY A 377 -20.46 12.41 -45.48
N THR A 378 -19.20 12.83 -45.36
CA THR A 378 -18.52 13.75 -46.28
C THR A 378 -17.52 13.00 -47.16
N GLU A 379 -17.48 13.33 -48.45
CA GLU A 379 -16.55 12.73 -49.42
C GLU A 379 -15.30 13.60 -49.65
N PHE A 380 -14.12 13.03 -49.38
CA PHE A 380 -12.82 13.67 -49.59
C PHE A 380 -12.07 12.99 -50.72
N LYS A 381 -11.72 13.75 -51.77
CA LYS A 381 -11.12 13.24 -53.01
C LYS A 381 -9.62 13.53 -53.07
N SER A 382 -8.81 12.51 -53.32
CA SER A 382 -7.37 12.65 -53.51
C SER A 382 -7.04 13.40 -54.80
N LYS A 383 -5.86 14.01 -54.82
CA LYS A 383 -5.18 14.33 -56.09
C LYS A 383 -4.78 13.02 -56.80
N PRO A 384 -4.60 13.00 -58.13
CA PRO A 384 -4.09 11.82 -58.84
C PRO A 384 -2.73 11.37 -58.29
N LYS A 385 -2.54 10.05 -58.14
CA LYS A 385 -1.30 9.43 -57.65
C LYS A 385 -0.87 8.24 -58.50
N PRO A 386 0.42 7.88 -58.52
CA PRO A 386 0.94 6.74 -59.29
C PRO A 386 0.40 5.37 -58.85
N SER A 387 -0.11 5.25 -57.62
CA SER A 387 -0.62 3.99 -57.08
C SER A 387 -1.92 4.15 -56.30
N LYS A 388 -2.77 3.12 -56.33
CA LYS A 388 -4.02 3.04 -55.56
C LYS A 388 -3.78 3.28 -54.05
N LYS A 389 -2.73 2.70 -53.49
CA LYS A 389 -2.38 2.83 -52.06
C LYS A 389 -2.04 4.29 -51.68
N GLU A 390 -1.30 5.01 -52.52
CA GLU A 390 -0.99 6.43 -52.28
C GLU A 390 -2.19 7.34 -52.51
N ALA A 391 -3.06 7.02 -53.48
CA ALA A 391 -4.31 7.75 -53.69
C ALA A 391 -5.21 7.66 -52.44
N GLU A 392 -5.37 6.46 -51.88
CA GLU A 392 -6.16 6.23 -50.66
C GLU A 392 -5.56 6.92 -49.42
N GLN A 393 -4.23 6.90 -49.25
CA GLN A 393 -3.57 7.64 -48.16
C GLN A 393 -3.73 9.16 -48.32
N SER A 394 -3.63 9.68 -49.55
CA SER A 394 -3.85 11.10 -49.84
C SER A 394 -5.29 11.54 -49.65
N ALA A 395 -6.28 10.69 -49.93
CA ALA A 395 -7.69 10.95 -49.59
C ALA A 395 -7.89 11.03 -48.07
N ALA A 396 -7.25 10.12 -47.32
CA ALA A 396 -7.32 10.10 -45.87
C ALA A 396 -6.65 11.32 -45.21
N GLU A 397 -5.56 11.83 -45.79
CA GLU A 397 -4.85 13.02 -45.34
C GLU A 397 -5.71 14.29 -45.45
N GLU A 398 -6.42 14.50 -46.56
CA GLU A 398 -7.31 15.67 -46.73
C GLU A 398 -8.50 15.61 -45.76
N ALA A 399 -9.08 14.43 -45.53
CA ALA A 399 -10.13 14.24 -44.52
C ALA A 399 -9.65 14.56 -43.09
N LEU A 400 -8.41 14.19 -42.74
CA LEU A 400 -7.82 14.50 -41.43
C LEU A 400 -7.52 16.00 -41.24
N LYS A 401 -7.13 16.70 -42.31
CA LYS A 401 -6.91 18.17 -42.27
C LYS A 401 -8.21 18.92 -42.04
N PHE A 402 -9.30 18.52 -42.70
CA PHE A 402 -10.61 19.13 -42.53
C PHE A 402 -11.09 19.07 -41.08
N LEU A 403 -10.88 17.95 -40.40
CA LEU A 403 -11.21 17.75 -38.98
C LEU A 403 -10.43 18.64 -37.99
N GLY A 404 -9.43 19.39 -38.44
CA GLY A 404 -8.52 20.16 -37.57
C GLY A 404 -8.86 21.65 -37.40
N ASN A 405 -9.84 22.20 -38.13
CA ASN A 405 -9.89 23.65 -38.39
C ASN A 405 -11.23 24.37 -38.06
N GLU A 406 -12.23 23.74 -37.45
CA GLU A 406 -13.54 24.39 -37.17
C GLU A 406 -13.84 24.60 -35.68
N ASP A 407 -13.95 25.88 -35.30
CA ASP A 407 -14.71 26.44 -34.16
C ASP A 407 -15.08 27.91 -34.53
N VAL A 408 -16.16 28.48 -33.95
CA VAL A 408 -16.76 29.83 -34.23
C VAL A 408 -17.71 29.81 -35.47
N GLU A 409 -19.03 30.14 -35.44
CA GLU A 409 -19.83 31.20 -34.75
C GLU A 409 -21.18 30.72 -34.10
N VAL A 410 -22.08 31.67 -33.74
CA VAL A 410 -23.17 31.59 -32.73
C VAL A 410 -24.53 32.09 -33.27
N SER A 411 -25.70 31.52 -32.87
CA SER A 411 -26.87 32.26 -32.29
C SER A 411 -28.26 31.55 -32.22
N ASN A 412 -28.89 31.65 -31.03
CA ASN A 412 -30.30 31.98 -30.67
C ASN A 412 -31.59 31.12 -30.93
N GLU A 413 -32.20 30.74 -29.77
CA GLU A 413 -33.62 30.92 -29.32
C GLU A 413 -34.85 30.00 -29.68
N LYS A 414 -35.47 29.50 -28.58
CA LYS A 414 -36.91 29.36 -28.21
C LYS A 414 -37.79 28.14 -28.61
N ASN A 415 -38.32 27.49 -27.54
CA ASN A 415 -39.59 26.75 -27.32
C ASN A 415 -39.92 25.57 -28.27
N ASP A 416 -40.61 24.48 -27.88
CA ASP A 416 -41.52 24.21 -26.74
C ASP A 416 -41.46 22.70 -26.31
N SER A 417 -42.17 22.30 -25.24
CA SER A 417 -42.33 20.89 -24.78
C SER A 417 -43.57 20.20 -25.43
N PRO A 418 -43.88 18.88 -25.29
CA PRO A 418 -43.34 17.87 -24.35
C PRO A 418 -43.12 16.41 -24.88
N SER A 419 -42.75 15.51 -23.95
CA SER A 419 -43.04 14.04 -23.94
C SER A 419 -41.99 13.01 -24.39
N THR A 420 -41.28 12.50 -23.37
CA THR A 420 -40.98 11.06 -23.08
C THR A 420 -40.02 10.20 -23.94
N GLU A 421 -39.13 9.53 -23.21
CA GLU A 421 -38.42 8.24 -23.47
C GLU A 421 -36.97 8.20 -24.01
N HIS A 422 -36.18 7.36 -23.31
CA HIS A 422 -34.96 6.65 -23.72
C HIS A 422 -33.67 7.40 -24.15
N GLN A 423 -32.93 7.84 -23.12
CA GLN A 423 -31.50 7.57 -22.87
C GLN A 423 -30.41 7.75 -23.98
N VAL A 424 -29.73 8.92 -23.94
CA VAL A 424 -28.25 9.20 -23.99
C VAL A 424 -27.40 8.61 -25.15
N MET A 425 -26.42 9.26 -25.80
CA MET A 425 -25.42 10.32 -25.45
C MET A 425 -25.07 11.09 -26.77
N ASP A 426 -24.39 12.25 -26.83
CA ASP A 426 -23.26 12.79 -26.05
C ASP A 426 -23.14 14.32 -26.22
N ASN A 427 -22.67 15.05 -25.20
CA ASN A 427 -22.02 16.35 -25.40
C ASN A 427 -21.16 16.78 -24.19
N LYS A 428 -20.04 17.45 -24.51
CA LYS A 428 -19.18 18.44 -23.81
C LYS A 428 -19.05 18.48 -22.26
N LEU A 429 -17.92 19.02 -21.77
CA LEU A 429 -17.60 19.21 -20.35
C LEU A 429 -18.50 20.27 -19.66
N THR A 430 -19.74 19.90 -19.35
CA THR A 430 -20.52 20.39 -18.21
C THR A 430 -21.66 19.41 -17.92
N GLN A 431 -21.60 18.72 -16.77
CA GLN A 431 -22.63 17.80 -16.26
C GLN A 431 -23.00 16.58 -17.15
N GLN A 432 -22.08 15.63 -17.34
CA GLN A 432 -22.48 14.24 -17.58
C GLN A 432 -22.58 13.49 -16.25
N LYS A 433 -23.81 13.11 -15.86
CA LYS A 433 -24.14 12.45 -14.59
C LYS A 433 -23.34 11.17 -14.34
N ASP A 434 -22.49 11.22 -13.32
CA ASP A 434 -22.13 10.14 -12.38
C ASP A 434 -22.31 8.69 -12.88
N LYS A 435 -21.55 8.27 -13.89
CA LYS A 435 -21.17 6.84 -13.97
C LYS A 435 -20.19 6.58 -12.84
N ASN A 436 -20.75 6.29 -11.67
CA ASN A 436 -20.01 5.92 -10.48
C ASN A 436 -19.44 4.50 -10.66
N TYR A 437 -18.29 4.42 -11.34
CA TYR A 437 -17.53 3.20 -11.58
C TYR A 437 -17.19 2.48 -10.27
N LYS A 438 -17.04 3.20 -9.14
CA LYS A 438 -16.88 2.57 -7.83
C LYS A 438 -18.11 1.75 -7.43
N ASN A 439 -19.32 2.27 -7.61
CA ASN A 439 -20.57 1.54 -7.37
C ASN A 439 -20.70 0.35 -8.34
N LEU A 440 -20.42 0.54 -9.63
CA LEU A 440 -20.54 -0.54 -10.62
C LEU A 440 -19.52 -1.68 -10.36
N LEU A 441 -18.32 -1.35 -9.90
CA LEU A 441 -17.33 -2.34 -9.47
C LEU A 441 -17.75 -3.02 -8.14
N GLN A 442 -18.39 -2.28 -7.23
CA GLN A 442 -18.99 -2.83 -6.01
C GLN A 442 -20.15 -3.81 -6.29
N GLU A 443 -21.02 -3.49 -7.24
CA GLU A 443 -22.09 -4.40 -7.72
C GLU A 443 -21.50 -5.68 -8.36
N LYS A 444 -20.46 -5.55 -9.20
CA LYS A 444 -19.75 -6.73 -9.75
C LYS A 444 -19.10 -7.57 -8.63
N ALA A 445 -18.56 -6.95 -7.57
CA ALA A 445 -18.02 -7.66 -6.40
C ALA A 445 -19.11 -8.46 -5.66
N GLN A 446 -20.24 -7.81 -5.35
CA GLN A 446 -21.38 -8.43 -4.66
C GLN A 446 -21.97 -9.58 -5.47
N LYS A 447 -22.18 -9.39 -6.78
CA LYS A 447 -22.67 -10.45 -7.69
C LYS A 447 -21.72 -11.65 -7.77
N LYS A 448 -20.41 -11.43 -7.67
CA LYS A 448 -19.39 -12.49 -7.60
C LYS A 448 -19.15 -13.02 -6.18
N LYS A 449 -19.88 -12.55 -5.15
CA LYS A 449 -19.72 -12.89 -3.73
C LYS A 449 -18.28 -12.70 -3.20
N ILE A 450 -17.58 -11.69 -3.71
CA ILE A 450 -16.24 -11.29 -3.26
C ILE A 450 -16.29 -9.98 -2.45
N PRO A 451 -15.29 -9.69 -1.59
CA PRO A 451 -15.26 -8.46 -0.81
C PRO A 451 -15.37 -7.19 -1.67
N ASN A 452 -16.00 -6.15 -1.12
CA ASN A 452 -16.15 -4.86 -1.80
C ASN A 452 -14.79 -4.24 -2.17
N PRO A 453 -14.69 -3.45 -3.25
CA PRO A 453 -13.42 -2.90 -3.71
C PRO A 453 -12.83 -1.89 -2.71
N ILE A 454 -11.54 -2.00 -2.43
CA ILE A 454 -10.83 -1.09 -1.50
C ILE A 454 -9.91 -0.17 -2.30
N TYR A 455 -9.98 1.14 -2.05
CA TYR A 455 -9.18 2.14 -2.76
C TYR A 455 -8.05 2.65 -1.87
N ASN A 456 -6.82 2.62 -2.37
CA ASN A 456 -5.70 3.38 -1.82
C ASN A 456 -5.44 4.57 -2.76
N SER A 457 -5.31 5.77 -2.20
CA SER A 457 -5.09 6.99 -3.01
C SER A 457 -4.01 7.86 -2.40
N GLU A 458 -2.97 8.09 -3.17
CA GLU A 458 -1.78 8.84 -2.78
C GLU A 458 -1.77 10.20 -3.45
N LYS A 459 -1.47 11.26 -2.69
CA LYS A 459 -1.24 12.59 -3.25
C LYS A 459 0.24 12.70 -3.64
N LYS A 460 0.56 12.73 -4.92
CA LYS A 460 1.91 13.10 -5.39
C LYS A 460 2.07 14.62 -5.32
N THR A 461 3.24 15.05 -4.85
CA THR A 461 3.60 16.46 -4.58
C THR A 461 3.24 17.35 -5.76
N ASP A 462 2.29 18.26 -5.51
CA ASP A 462 1.70 19.26 -6.40
C ASP A 462 1.16 18.82 -7.78
N ALA A 463 1.31 17.55 -8.15
CA ALA A 463 0.77 16.97 -9.38
C ALA A 463 -0.69 16.47 -9.26
N GLY A 464 -1.13 16.05 -8.07
CA GLY A 464 -2.50 15.56 -7.83
C GLY A 464 -2.56 14.23 -7.07
N PHE A 465 -3.63 13.47 -7.28
CA PHE A 465 -3.92 12.18 -6.64
C PHE A 465 -3.83 11.05 -7.67
N LEU A 466 -3.10 9.99 -7.33
CA LEU A 466 -3.24 8.68 -7.97
C LEU A 466 -4.05 7.77 -7.06
N SER A 467 -4.75 6.79 -7.64
CA SER A 467 -5.45 5.78 -6.85
C SER A 467 -5.30 4.42 -7.50
N GLU A 468 -5.03 3.43 -6.68
CA GLU A 468 -5.13 2.01 -6.99
C GLU A 468 -6.34 1.41 -6.27
N VAL A 469 -6.80 0.26 -6.74
CA VAL A 469 -7.96 -0.44 -6.18
C VAL A 469 -7.70 -1.94 -6.04
N MET A 470 -8.05 -2.50 -4.89
CA MET A 470 -8.04 -3.93 -4.64
C MET A 470 -9.40 -4.53 -5.01
N TYR A 471 -9.39 -5.53 -5.89
CA TYR A 471 -10.58 -6.26 -6.33
C TYR A 471 -10.28 -7.76 -6.44
N GLY A 472 -11.09 -8.60 -5.80
CA GLY A 472 -10.90 -10.07 -5.84
C GLY A 472 -9.53 -10.53 -5.29
N GLY A 473 -8.96 -9.82 -4.32
CA GLY A 473 -7.67 -10.14 -3.70
C GLY A 473 -6.44 -9.70 -4.50
N ARG A 474 -6.60 -8.91 -5.58
CA ARG A 474 -5.49 -8.32 -6.36
C ARG A 474 -5.60 -6.81 -6.40
N TRP A 475 -4.46 -6.12 -6.34
CA TRP A 475 -4.35 -4.68 -6.54
C TRP A 475 -4.21 -4.35 -8.02
N PHE A 476 -4.83 -3.26 -8.44
CA PHE A 476 -4.78 -2.72 -9.79
C PHE A 476 -4.53 -1.23 -9.72
N SER A 477 -3.44 -0.78 -10.35
CA SER A 477 -3.10 0.64 -10.49
C SER A 477 -3.22 1.06 -11.96
N PRO A 478 -3.99 2.11 -12.29
CA PRO A 478 -4.11 2.61 -13.64
C PRO A 478 -2.89 3.47 -14.01
N ASP A 479 -2.16 3.08 -15.06
CA ASP A 479 -1.11 3.92 -15.63
C ASP A 479 -1.72 5.17 -16.28
N THR A 480 -1.83 6.23 -15.48
CA THR A 480 -2.57 7.46 -15.79
C THR A 480 -1.92 8.65 -15.09
N SER A 481 -2.11 9.85 -15.64
CA SER A 481 -1.69 11.07 -14.96
C SER A 481 -2.45 11.27 -13.63
N PRO A 482 -1.83 11.89 -12.61
CA PRO A 482 -2.52 12.22 -11.37
C PRO A 482 -3.76 13.10 -11.61
N GLN A 483 -4.80 12.90 -10.82
CA GLN A 483 -6.07 13.64 -10.90
C GLN A 483 -6.13 14.77 -9.87
N SER A 484 -6.76 15.89 -10.21
CA SER A 484 -6.86 17.04 -9.31
C SER A 484 -7.64 16.75 -8.02
N LYS A 485 -8.56 15.78 -8.04
CA LYS A 485 -9.33 15.32 -6.87
C LYS A 485 -9.14 13.83 -6.63
N LYS A 486 -9.11 13.44 -5.35
CA LYS A 486 -9.04 12.03 -4.92
C LYS A 486 -10.18 11.18 -5.50
N VAL A 487 -11.41 11.69 -5.49
CA VAL A 487 -12.58 10.94 -6.00
C VAL A 487 -12.43 10.61 -7.48
N ASP A 488 -11.88 11.52 -8.28
CA ASP A 488 -11.68 11.30 -9.73
C ASP A 488 -10.58 10.25 -9.99
N ALA A 489 -9.54 10.21 -9.14
CA ALA A 489 -8.54 9.15 -9.16
C ALA A 489 -9.14 7.77 -8.82
N GLU A 490 -9.99 7.70 -7.78
CA GLU A 490 -10.69 6.46 -7.40
C GLU A 490 -11.67 5.99 -8.49
N GLN A 491 -12.38 6.91 -9.17
CA GLN A 491 -13.25 6.58 -10.30
C GLN A 491 -12.44 6.02 -11.49
N LYS A 492 -11.27 6.59 -11.80
CA LYS A 492 -10.38 6.06 -12.84
C LYS A 492 -9.80 4.68 -12.49
N ALA A 493 -9.42 4.46 -11.22
CA ALA A 493 -8.99 3.14 -10.74
C ALA A 493 -10.10 2.09 -10.90
N ALA A 494 -11.34 2.44 -10.54
CA ALA A 494 -12.49 1.57 -10.71
C ALA A 494 -12.79 1.28 -12.19
N GLN A 495 -12.73 2.30 -13.05
CA GLN A 495 -12.92 2.18 -14.49
C GLN A 495 -11.87 1.26 -15.13
N PHE A 496 -10.61 1.36 -14.71
CA PHE A 496 -9.52 0.50 -15.18
C PHE A 496 -9.75 -0.98 -14.85
N VAL A 497 -10.16 -1.30 -13.62
CA VAL A 497 -10.51 -2.68 -13.27
C VAL A 497 -11.72 -3.18 -14.03
N LEU A 498 -12.76 -2.36 -14.22
CA LEU A 498 -13.91 -2.74 -15.03
C LEU A 498 -13.49 -3.08 -16.48
N ALA A 499 -12.61 -2.26 -17.08
CA ALA A 499 -12.07 -2.52 -18.42
C ALA A 499 -11.19 -3.79 -18.50
N ILE A 500 -10.45 -4.13 -17.45
CA ILE A 500 -9.72 -5.41 -17.37
C ILE A 500 -10.70 -6.58 -17.26
N LEU A 501 -11.69 -6.50 -16.37
CA LEU A 501 -12.66 -7.58 -16.15
C LEU A 501 -13.49 -7.87 -17.41
N ASP A 502 -13.81 -6.85 -18.20
CA ASP A 502 -14.58 -7.00 -19.43
C ASP A 502 -13.72 -7.51 -20.60
N ARG A 503 -12.38 -7.41 -20.53
CA ARG A 503 -11.45 -8.11 -21.44
C ARG A 503 -11.25 -9.61 -21.14
N TYR A 504 -11.63 -10.07 -19.95
CA TYR A 504 -11.61 -11.49 -19.55
C TYR A 504 -13.00 -12.16 -19.65
N LEU A 505 -13.94 -11.53 -20.36
CA LEU A 505 -15.31 -12.01 -20.61
C LEU A 505 -15.67 -12.06 -22.11
N MET A 506 -14.69 -11.86 -22.99
CA MET A 506 -14.68 -12.32 -24.39
C MET A 506 -13.73 -13.52 -24.50
#